data_AF-A0A091SCE2-F1
#
_entry.id   AF-A0A091SCE2-F1
#
_cell.length_a   1.000
_cell.length_b   1.000
_cell.length_c   1.000
_cell.angle_alpha   90.00
_cell.angle_beta   90.00
_cell.angle_gamma   90.00
#
_symmetry.space_group_name_H-M   'P 1'
#
loop_
_entity.id
_entity.type
_entity.pdbx_description
1 polymer ?
#
loop_
_entity_poly.entity_id
_entity_poly.type
_entity_poly.pdbx_seq_one_letter_code
_entity_poly.pdbx_strand_id
1 'polypeptide(L)'
;MWTVVGKALTGSGRMFLESLQSVGESLKWEKQKEAEWLGSSQETRPVSTWSPKFWRKDLEEQLIQYMTAQIPPLGSSANTNETALKQHLSQLETSFLPSLEHGSGVFEDAGLLSTYAHCCHASWTSHLATLTDSSHFSFSQCLLVYEWGLKMYKSGSETCLGPRQTPQHSLSSDVQCLLWIVLKTEEKLLAAARKEVGRALKEAFDIGKPPCADAAVIQMLTEKTEAAWRVSESLSEKVEAVCLEECLRFLE
;
A
#
# COMPACT_ATOMS: atom_id res chain seq x y z
N MET A 1 -22.05 18.23 -11.60
CA MET A 1 -21.68 17.68 -10.28
C MET A 1 -20.19 17.32 -10.23
N TRP A 2 -19.67 16.44 -11.11
CA TRP A 2 -18.25 16.03 -11.08
C TRP A 2 -17.23 17.14 -11.31
N THR A 3 -17.55 18.15 -12.13
CA THR A 3 -16.72 19.35 -12.27
C THR A 3 -16.63 20.16 -10.97
N VAL A 4 -17.65 20.07 -10.10
CA VAL A 4 -17.66 20.72 -8.78
C VAL A 4 -16.80 19.91 -7.81
N VAL A 5 -16.88 18.58 -7.83
CA VAL A 5 -15.98 17.69 -7.06
C VAL A 5 -14.52 17.90 -7.47
N GLY A 6 -14.20 17.90 -8.77
CA GLY A 6 -12.85 18.15 -9.26
C GLY A 6 -12.31 19.53 -8.87
N LYS A 7 -13.15 20.58 -8.98
CA LYS A 7 -12.79 21.94 -8.52
C LYS A 7 -12.68 22.07 -7.02
N ALA A 8 -13.48 21.31 -6.27
CA ALA A 8 -13.40 21.23 -4.83
C ALA A 8 -12.03 20.64 -4.46
N LEU A 9 -11.68 19.48 -5.00
CA LEU A 9 -10.41 18.80 -4.73
C LEU A 9 -9.16 19.64 -5.09
N THR A 10 -9.26 20.56 -6.06
CA THR A 10 -8.18 21.51 -6.39
C THR A 10 -8.27 22.87 -5.68
N GLY A 11 -9.34 23.14 -4.94
CA GLY A 11 -9.56 24.37 -4.21
C GLY A 11 -9.13 24.27 -2.75
N SER A 12 -8.84 25.39 -2.10
CA SER A 12 -8.58 25.44 -0.65
C SER A 12 -9.64 26.29 0.07
N GLY A 13 -9.95 25.91 1.31
CA GLY A 13 -10.79 26.71 2.22
C GLY A 13 -12.30 26.43 2.16
N ARG A 14 -13.12 27.46 2.39
CA ARG A 14 -14.56 27.31 2.69
C ARG A 14 -15.41 26.79 1.51
N MET A 15 -15.06 27.16 0.26
CA MET A 15 -15.75 26.68 -0.94
C MET A 15 -15.55 25.18 -1.20
N PHE A 16 -14.45 24.60 -0.69
CA PHE A 16 -14.15 23.16 -0.79
C PHE A 16 -15.15 22.34 0.04
N LEU A 17 -15.40 22.76 1.29
CA LEU A 17 -16.30 22.07 2.21
C LEU A 17 -17.77 22.11 1.74
N GLU A 18 -18.27 23.28 1.32
CA GLU A 18 -19.67 23.43 0.85
C GLU A 18 -19.95 22.55 -0.38
N SER A 19 -18.97 22.45 -1.29
CA SER A 19 -19.05 21.57 -2.46
C SER A 19 -19.09 20.10 -2.07
N LEU A 20 -18.28 19.68 -1.09
CA LEU A 20 -18.28 18.30 -0.59
C LEU A 20 -19.54 17.97 0.21
N GLN A 21 -20.08 18.91 0.97
CA GLN A 21 -21.34 18.74 1.70
C GLN A 21 -22.51 18.49 0.73
N SER A 22 -22.61 19.25 -0.36
CA SER A 22 -23.62 19.02 -1.40
C SER A 22 -23.50 17.62 -2.02
N VAL A 23 -22.28 17.11 -2.20
CA VAL A 23 -22.01 15.75 -2.69
C VAL A 23 -22.44 14.71 -1.66
N GLY A 24 -22.11 14.93 -0.38
CA GLY A 24 -22.54 14.08 0.72
C GLY A 24 -24.07 14.01 0.87
N GLU A 25 -24.76 15.13 0.74
CA GLU A 25 -26.23 15.20 0.74
C GLU A 25 -26.83 14.46 -0.47
N SER A 26 -26.24 14.62 -1.66
CA SER A 26 -26.67 13.92 -2.87
C SER A 26 -26.53 12.40 -2.70
N LEU A 27 -25.43 11.92 -2.12
CA LEU A 27 -25.22 10.49 -1.83
C LEU A 27 -26.17 9.95 -0.76
N LYS A 28 -26.48 10.75 0.28
CA LYS A 28 -27.50 10.38 1.28
C LYS A 28 -28.87 10.23 0.63
N TRP A 29 -29.27 11.18 -0.20
CA TRP A 29 -30.52 11.13 -0.96
C TRP A 29 -30.57 9.91 -1.88
N GLU A 30 -29.47 9.63 -2.58
CA GLU A 30 -29.35 8.47 -3.47
C GLU A 30 -29.49 7.15 -2.71
N LYS A 31 -28.80 6.99 -1.57
CA LYS A 31 -28.91 5.81 -0.72
C LYS A 31 -30.33 5.60 -0.19
N GLN A 32 -31.03 6.69 0.14
CA GLN A 32 -32.44 6.62 0.52
C GLN A 32 -33.31 6.13 -0.65
N LYS A 33 -33.10 6.65 -1.86
CA LYS A 33 -33.83 6.23 -3.05
C LYS A 33 -33.56 4.78 -3.45
N GLU A 34 -32.32 4.32 -3.28
CA GLU A 34 -31.96 2.91 -3.46
C GLU A 34 -32.74 2.01 -2.51
N ALA A 35 -32.79 2.36 -1.22
CA ALA A 35 -33.53 1.60 -0.22
C ALA A 35 -35.05 1.60 -0.48
N GLU A 36 -35.62 2.74 -0.87
CA GLU A 36 -37.04 2.85 -1.26
C GLU A 36 -37.35 1.96 -2.49
N TRP A 37 -36.47 1.96 -3.49
CA TRP A 37 -36.63 1.16 -4.71
C TRP A 37 -36.52 -0.35 -4.41
N LEU A 38 -35.50 -0.77 -3.66
CA LEU A 38 -35.32 -2.17 -3.24
C LEU A 38 -36.47 -2.65 -2.35
N GLY A 39 -37.00 -1.80 -1.47
CA GLY A 39 -38.18 -2.11 -0.64
C GLY A 39 -39.49 -2.20 -1.43
N SER A 40 -39.63 -1.41 -2.51
CA SER A 40 -40.82 -1.41 -3.38
C SER A 40 -40.88 -2.57 -4.39
N SER A 41 -39.82 -3.39 -4.47
CA SER A 41 -39.69 -4.50 -5.43
C SER A 41 -40.72 -5.63 -5.22
N GLN A 42 -41.52 -5.56 -4.15
CA GLN A 42 -42.63 -6.48 -3.87
C GLN A 42 -44.00 -6.01 -4.40
N GLU A 43 -44.16 -4.73 -4.77
CA GLU A 43 -45.43 -4.21 -5.30
C GLU A 43 -45.40 -4.12 -6.83
N THR A 44 -46.23 -4.96 -7.46
CA THR A 44 -46.46 -4.99 -8.91
C THR A 44 -46.99 -3.65 -9.42
N ARG A 45 -46.09 -2.76 -9.85
CA ARG A 45 -46.38 -1.58 -10.67
C ARG A 45 -45.45 -1.50 -11.87
N PRO A 46 -45.89 -0.85 -12.97
CA PRO A 46 -45.27 -1.00 -14.28
C PRO A 46 -43.81 -0.57 -14.23
N VAL A 47 -42.96 -1.43 -14.79
CA VAL A 47 -41.50 -1.30 -14.81
C VAL A 47 -41.11 0.02 -15.48
N SER A 48 -40.89 1.03 -14.65
CA SER A 48 -40.16 2.22 -15.02
C SER A 48 -38.75 1.79 -15.44
N THR A 49 -38.37 2.07 -16.68
CA THR A 49 -37.00 1.91 -17.21
C THR A 49 -35.99 2.87 -16.58
N TRP A 50 -36.45 3.75 -15.69
CA TRP A 50 -35.58 4.61 -14.91
C TRP A 50 -34.92 3.80 -13.79
N SER A 51 -33.64 3.48 -13.97
CA SER A 51 -32.75 3.05 -12.89
C SER A 51 -32.01 4.28 -12.35
N PRO A 52 -31.90 4.47 -11.03
CA PRO A 52 -30.98 5.45 -10.48
C PRO A 52 -29.56 5.15 -11.01
N LYS A 53 -28.91 6.13 -11.62
CA LYS A 53 -27.47 6.01 -11.88
C LYS A 53 -26.78 6.25 -10.56
N PHE A 54 -26.17 5.20 -10.02
CA PHE A 54 -25.52 5.29 -8.72
C PHE A 54 -24.18 6.02 -8.83
N TRP A 55 -24.05 7.18 -8.21
CA TRP A 55 -22.93 8.11 -8.39
C TRP A 55 -21.73 7.79 -7.50
N ARG A 56 -21.89 6.86 -6.56
CA ARG A 56 -20.82 6.47 -5.63
C ARG A 56 -19.55 6.01 -6.34
N LYS A 57 -19.67 5.16 -7.37
CA LYS A 57 -18.51 4.64 -8.11
C LYS A 57 -17.75 5.75 -8.84
N ASP A 58 -18.48 6.66 -9.47
CA ASP A 58 -17.89 7.80 -10.18
C ASP A 58 -17.14 8.72 -9.19
N LEU A 59 -17.67 8.93 -7.98
CA LEU A 59 -16.99 9.66 -6.92
C LEU A 59 -15.72 8.94 -6.45
N GLU A 60 -15.81 7.64 -6.20
CA GLU A 60 -14.68 6.82 -5.78
C GLU A 60 -13.56 6.88 -6.83
N GLU A 61 -13.88 6.76 -8.12
CA GLU A 61 -12.91 6.86 -9.20
C GLU A 61 -12.21 8.22 -9.23
N GLN A 62 -12.96 9.32 -9.12
CA GLN A 62 -12.39 10.67 -9.08
C GLN A 62 -11.49 10.90 -7.85
N LEU A 63 -11.90 10.40 -6.68
CA LEU A 63 -11.11 10.50 -5.45
C LEU A 63 -9.84 9.66 -5.54
N ILE A 64 -9.92 8.44 -6.07
CA ILE A 64 -8.75 7.59 -6.31
C ILE A 64 -7.78 8.27 -7.27
N GLN A 65 -8.26 8.85 -8.37
CA GLN A 65 -7.41 9.59 -9.32
C GLN A 65 -6.71 10.78 -8.64
N TYR A 66 -7.47 11.57 -7.87
CA TYR A 66 -6.93 12.71 -7.13
C TYR A 66 -5.88 12.30 -6.11
N MET A 67 -6.15 11.28 -5.30
CA MET A 67 -5.21 10.78 -4.29
C MET A 67 -3.96 10.19 -4.93
N THR A 68 -4.13 9.42 -6.01
CA THR A 68 -3.00 8.85 -6.77
C THR A 68 -2.11 9.96 -7.34
N ALA A 69 -2.69 11.07 -7.80
CA ALA A 69 -1.92 12.22 -8.28
C ALA A 69 -1.14 12.94 -7.17
N GLN A 70 -1.55 12.80 -5.90
CA GLN A 70 -0.82 13.34 -4.75
C GLN A 70 0.30 12.42 -4.26
N ILE A 71 0.28 11.14 -4.63
CA ILE A 71 1.36 10.22 -4.28
C ILE A 71 2.63 10.70 -5.01
N PRO A 72 3.72 10.98 -4.28
CA PRO A 72 5.00 11.31 -4.89
C PRO A 72 5.34 10.27 -5.96
N PRO A 73 5.66 10.68 -7.21
CA PRO A 73 6.00 9.73 -8.24
C PRO A 73 7.30 9.04 -7.87
N LEU A 74 7.33 7.71 -8.01
CA LEU A 74 8.58 6.97 -7.90
C LEU A 74 9.51 7.43 -9.03
N GLY A 75 10.63 8.06 -8.68
CA GLY A 75 11.62 8.49 -9.67
C GLY A 75 12.06 7.30 -10.54
N SER A 76 12.32 7.54 -11.83
CA SER A 76 12.65 6.49 -12.81
C SER A 76 13.87 5.62 -12.44
N SER A 77 14.70 6.08 -11.50
CA SER A 77 15.88 5.39 -10.98
C SER A 77 15.66 4.60 -9.67
N ALA A 78 14.46 4.65 -9.07
CA ALA A 78 14.26 4.02 -7.76
C ALA A 78 14.28 2.49 -7.79
N ASN A 79 14.01 1.90 -8.96
CA ASN A 79 14.18 0.47 -9.21
C ASN A 79 15.67 0.04 -9.23
N THR A 80 16.60 0.98 -9.36
CA THR A 80 18.04 0.72 -9.50
C THR A 80 18.89 1.37 -8.42
N ASN A 81 18.33 2.29 -7.62
CA ASN A 81 19.04 3.03 -6.57
C ASN A 81 18.30 2.96 -5.22
N GLU A 82 18.89 2.28 -4.24
CA GLU A 82 18.38 2.19 -2.86
C GLU A 82 18.16 3.55 -2.20
N THR A 83 19.00 4.55 -2.52
CA THR A 83 18.88 5.89 -1.94
C THR A 83 17.61 6.58 -2.42
N ALA A 84 17.27 6.42 -3.71
CA ALA A 84 16.04 6.95 -4.27
C ALA A 84 14.81 6.25 -3.69
N LEU A 85 14.89 4.93 -3.45
CA LEU A 85 13.83 4.19 -2.77
C LEU A 85 13.65 4.64 -1.31
N LYS A 86 14.74 4.80 -0.54
CA LYS A 86 14.68 5.35 0.83
C LYS A 86 14.08 6.74 0.87
N GLN A 87 14.48 7.62 -0.05
CA GLN A 87 13.93 8.96 -0.15
C GLN A 87 12.44 8.93 -0.48
N HIS A 88 12.04 8.06 -1.41
CA HIS A 88 10.63 7.86 -1.75
C HIS A 88 9.81 7.39 -0.55
N LEU A 89 10.24 6.34 0.15
CA LEU A 89 9.56 5.84 1.36
C LEU A 89 9.49 6.92 2.45
N SER A 90 10.55 7.72 2.62
CA SER A 90 10.57 8.87 3.53
C SER A 90 9.58 9.96 3.13
N GLN A 91 9.43 10.25 1.83
CA GLN A 91 8.42 11.19 1.33
C GLN A 91 7.01 10.68 1.57
N LEU A 92 6.75 9.37 1.38
CA LEU A 92 5.45 8.78 1.70
C LEU A 92 5.11 8.98 3.18
N GLU A 93 6.08 8.70 4.06
CA GLU A 93 5.91 8.85 5.51
C GLU A 93 5.68 10.31 5.94
N THR A 94 6.42 11.27 5.37
CA THR A 94 6.45 12.66 5.85
C THR A 94 5.51 13.62 5.13
N SER A 95 5.05 13.30 3.92
CA SER A 95 4.21 14.20 3.12
C SER A 95 2.86 13.61 2.76
N PHE A 96 2.83 12.36 2.26
CA PHE A 96 1.60 11.75 1.79
C PHE A 96 0.70 11.31 2.95
N LEU A 97 1.22 10.60 3.96
CA LEU A 97 0.39 10.18 5.09
C LEU A 97 -0.21 11.37 5.88
N PRO A 98 0.57 12.43 6.21
CA PRO A 98 0.00 13.59 6.88
C PRO A 98 -1.03 14.36 6.02
N SER A 99 -0.90 14.34 4.68
CA SER A 99 -1.90 14.99 3.82
C SER A 99 -3.23 14.24 3.81
N LEU A 100 -3.21 12.90 3.96
CA LEU A 100 -4.42 12.10 4.14
C LEU A 100 -5.13 12.42 5.45
N GLU A 101 -4.38 12.53 6.55
CA GLU A 101 -4.93 12.88 7.86
C GLU A 101 -5.48 14.32 7.88
N HIS A 102 -4.81 15.27 7.24
CA HIS A 102 -5.30 16.63 7.15
C HIS A 102 -6.61 16.73 6.35
N GLY A 103 -6.74 15.94 5.28
CA GLY A 103 -7.94 15.89 4.46
C GLY A 103 -9.14 15.28 5.17
N SER A 104 -8.94 14.32 6.08
CA SER A 104 -10.01 13.51 6.66
C SER A 104 -11.10 14.34 7.35
N GLY A 105 -10.72 15.41 8.07
CA GLY A 105 -11.67 16.27 8.78
C GLY A 105 -12.68 16.95 7.86
N VAL A 106 -12.25 17.40 6.68
CA VAL A 106 -13.16 18.03 5.71
C VAL A 106 -14.15 17.02 5.12
N PHE A 107 -13.70 15.79 4.88
CA PHE A 107 -14.57 14.72 4.41
C PHE A 107 -15.51 14.19 5.50
N GLU A 108 -15.08 14.24 6.77
CA GLU A 108 -15.94 13.97 7.92
C GLU A 108 -17.07 14.99 8.02
N ASP A 109 -16.75 16.29 7.95
CA ASP A 109 -17.75 17.38 7.95
C ASP A 109 -18.72 17.31 6.75
N ALA A 110 -18.29 16.69 5.65
CA ALA A 110 -19.12 16.44 4.47
C ALA A 110 -19.93 15.13 4.54
N GLY A 111 -19.73 14.29 5.57
CA GLY A 111 -20.36 12.97 5.67
C GLY A 111 -19.83 11.96 4.64
N LEU A 112 -18.62 12.15 4.15
CA LEU A 112 -17.94 11.37 3.12
C LEU A 112 -16.71 10.60 3.66
N LEU A 113 -16.45 10.64 4.97
CA LEU A 113 -15.26 10.03 5.59
C LEU A 113 -15.05 8.56 5.19
N SER A 114 -16.12 7.76 5.14
CA SER A 114 -16.02 6.34 4.74
C SER A 114 -15.57 6.18 3.29
N THR A 115 -16.08 7.01 2.37
CA THR A 115 -15.68 6.98 0.95
C THR A 115 -14.26 7.50 0.78
N TYR A 116 -13.90 8.56 1.51
CA TYR A 116 -12.55 9.11 1.53
C TYR A 116 -11.53 8.06 2.00
N ALA A 117 -11.75 7.46 3.17
CA ALA A 117 -10.87 6.42 3.71
C ALA A 117 -10.72 5.23 2.75
N HIS A 118 -11.82 4.79 2.14
CA HIS A 118 -11.78 3.71 1.14
C HIS A 118 -10.91 4.07 -0.07
N CYS A 119 -11.04 5.29 -0.60
CA CYS A 119 -10.24 5.74 -1.74
C CYS A 119 -8.76 5.90 -1.37
N CYS A 120 -8.47 6.43 -0.16
CA CYS A 120 -7.10 6.55 0.35
C CYS A 120 -6.42 5.18 0.39
N HIS A 121 -7.13 4.21 0.95
CA HIS A 121 -6.68 2.83 1.03
C HIS A 121 -6.45 2.23 -0.35
N ALA A 122 -7.39 2.40 -1.30
CA ALA A 122 -7.26 1.86 -2.65
C ALA A 122 -6.05 2.44 -3.39
N SER A 123 -5.86 3.77 -3.37
CA SER A 123 -4.70 4.44 -3.97
C SER A 123 -3.39 4.00 -3.35
N TRP A 124 -3.36 3.91 -2.01
CA TRP A 124 -2.19 3.48 -1.25
C TRP A 124 -1.79 2.03 -1.56
N THR A 125 -2.77 1.12 -1.54
CA THR A 125 -2.56 -0.30 -1.86
C THR A 125 -2.04 -0.47 -3.27
N SER A 126 -2.63 0.25 -4.24
CA SER A 126 -2.22 0.22 -5.64
C SER A 126 -0.78 0.67 -5.84
N HIS A 127 -0.38 1.75 -5.15
CA HIS A 127 0.99 2.26 -5.21
C HIS A 127 2.01 1.29 -4.61
N LEU A 128 1.71 0.72 -3.45
CA LEU A 128 2.58 -0.27 -2.82
C LEU A 128 2.64 -1.59 -3.59
N ALA A 129 1.52 -2.02 -4.18
CA ALA A 129 1.52 -3.13 -5.11
C ALA A 129 2.48 -2.83 -6.27
N THR A 130 2.39 -1.66 -6.89
CA THR A 130 3.30 -1.23 -7.98
C THR A 130 4.76 -1.19 -7.55
N LEU A 131 5.05 -0.69 -6.33
CA LEU A 131 6.40 -0.66 -5.77
C LEU A 131 6.97 -2.08 -5.63
N THR A 132 6.17 -3.00 -5.13
CA THR A 132 6.63 -4.39 -4.92
C THR A 132 6.60 -5.21 -6.20
N ASP A 133 5.74 -4.91 -7.19
CA ASP A 133 5.56 -5.70 -8.43
C ASP A 133 6.70 -5.60 -9.44
N SER A 134 7.65 -4.70 -9.22
CA SER A 134 8.81 -4.64 -10.08
C SER A 134 9.66 -5.91 -9.89
N SER A 135 9.76 -6.71 -10.96
CA SER A 135 10.48 -8.00 -11.01
C SER A 135 12.01 -7.89 -10.87
N HIS A 136 12.51 -6.69 -10.60
CA HIS A 136 13.92 -6.33 -10.59
C HIS A 136 14.45 -5.89 -9.23
N PHE A 137 13.63 -5.90 -8.17
CA PHE A 137 14.12 -5.52 -6.85
C PHE A 137 15.19 -6.51 -6.35
N SER A 138 16.28 -5.94 -5.84
CA SER A 138 17.28 -6.68 -5.08
C SER A 138 16.73 -7.07 -3.71
N PHE A 139 17.43 -8.00 -3.04
CA PHE A 139 17.17 -8.35 -1.65
C PHE A 139 17.14 -7.12 -0.75
N SER A 140 18.11 -6.21 -0.89
CA SER A 140 18.22 -4.99 -0.07
C SER A 140 17.06 -4.02 -0.31
N GLN A 141 16.61 -3.86 -1.55
CA GLN A 141 15.43 -3.03 -1.87
C GLN A 141 14.15 -3.63 -1.28
N CYS A 142 13.95 -4.95 -1.40
CA CYS A 142 12.83 -5.64 -0.77
C CYS A 142 12.88 -5.50 0.76
N LEU A 143 14.07 -5.62 1.37
CA LEU A 143 14.26 -5.47 2.81
C LEU A 143 13.89 -4.06 3.30
N LEU A 144 14.23 -3.02 2.53
CA LEU A 144 13.85 -1.64 2.87
C LEU A 144 12.34 -1.42 2.85
N VAL A 145 11.64 -1.95 1.84
CA VAL A 145 10.17 -1.86 1.77
C VAL A 145 9.53 -2.68 2.90
N TYR A 146 10.08 -3.85 3.22
CA TYR A 146 9.60 -4.69 4.30
C TYR A 146 9.78 -4.02 5.66
N GLU A 147 10.97 -3.49 5.96
CA GLU A 147 11.28 -2.77 7.19
C GLU A 147 10.35 -1.56 7.36
N TRP A 148 10.18 -0.78 6.29
CA TRP A 148 9.29 0.37 6.28
C TRP A 148 7.82 -0.05 6.52
N GLY A 149 7.33 -1.06 5.81
CA GLY A 149 5.96 -1.58 5.99
C GLY A 149 5.72 -2.14 7.39
N LEU A 150 6.70 -2.86 7.95
CA LEU A 150 6.65 -3.41 9.30
C LEU A 150 6.64 -2.29 10.36
N LYS A 151 7.45 -1.25 10.18
CA LYS A 151 7.44 -0.04 11.03
C LYS A 151 6.05 0.60 11.00
N MET A 152 5.47 0.81 9.83
CA MET A 152 4.13 1.40 9.69
C MET A 152 3.05 0.54 10.33
N TYR A 153 3.10 -0.78 10.14
CA TYR A 153 2.18 -1.74 10.76
C TYR A 153 2.25 -1.67 12.30
N LYS A 154 3.46 -1.68 12.87
CA LYS A 154 3.68 -1.58 14.31
C LYS A 154 3.18 -0.25 14.86
N SER A 155 3.56 0.86 14.23
CA SER A 155 3.11 2.20 14.64
C SER A 155 1.58 2.35 14.59
N GLY A 156 0.93 1.81 13.55
CA GLY A 156 -0.54 1.81 13.43
C GLY A 156 -1.24 0.89 14.42
N SER A 157 -0.56 -0.16 14.90
CA SER A 157 -1.06 -1.03 15.97
C SER A 157 -0.90 -0.42 17.37
N GLU A 158 0.13 0.41 17.58
CA GLU A 158 0.44 1.03 18.87
C GLU A 158 -0.28 2.37 19.11
N THR A 159 -0.63 3.14 18.06
CA THR A 159 -1.43 4.39 18.19
C THR A 159 -2.88 4.16 18.64
N CYS A 160 -3.34 2.91 18.76
CA CYS A 160 -4.60 2.58 19.42
C CYS A 160 -4.56 2.63 20.96
N LEU A 161 -3.41 2.92 21.59
CA LEU A 161 -3.25 2.97 23.05
C LEU A 161 -3.04 4.39 23.63
N GLY A 162 -3.32 5.45 22.87
CA GLY A 162 -3.44 6.82 23.39
C GLY A 162 -4.89 7.17 23.77
N PRO A 163 -5.17 7.85 24.90
CA PRO A 163 -6.54 8.10 25.35
C PRO A 163 -7.22 9.21 24.52
N ARG A 164 -8.49 8.96 24.12
CA ARG A 164 -9.44 9.81 23.34
C ARG A 164 -9.20 9.83 21.82
N GLN A 165 -10.10 9.43 20.92
CA GLN A 165 -11.57 9.40 20.92
C GLN A 165 -12.14 8.30 19.98
N THR A 166 -13.30 7.76 20.38
CA THR A 166 -14.31 6.96 19.63
C THR A 166 -13.96 5.57 19.06
N PRO A 167 -14.86 4.57 19.25
CA PRO A 167 -14.61 3.18 18.91
C PRO A 167 -14.89 2.86 17.43
N GLN A 168 -13.95 2.09 16.86
CA GLN A 168 -14.16 0.91 16.00
C GLN A 168 -15.07 1.08 14.76
N HIS A 169 -14.45 1.13 13.57
CA HIS A 169 -14.64 0.13 12.50
C HIS A 169 -13.86 0.44 11.20
N SER A 170 -13.31 1.64 11.01
CA SER A 170 -12.56 2.01 9.79
C SER A 170 -11.06 1.64 9.81
N LEU A 171 -10.40 1.71 10.96
CA LEU A 171 -8.94 1.47 11.07
C LEU A 171 -8.51 -0.01 10.95
N SER A 172 -9.44 -0.97 11.04
CA SER A 172 -9.09 -2.39 10.93
C SER A 172 -8.71 -2.82 9.50
N SER A 173 -9.23 -2.11 8.49
CA SER A 173 -8.87 -2.36 7.09
C SER A 173 -7.44 -1.92 6.79
N ASP A 174 -6.99 -0.82 7.39
CA ASP A 174 -5.66 -0.25 7.16
C ASP A 174 -4.56 -1.17 7.71
N VAL A 175 -4.79 -1.76 8.89
CA VAL A 175 -3.90 -2.75 9.50
C VAL A 175 -3.82 -4.03 8.65
N GLN A 176 -4.95 -4.50 8.12
CA GLN A 176 -4.99 -5.68 7.26
C GLN A 176 -4.29 -5.47 5.92
N CYS A 177 -4.43 -4.28 5.33
CA CYS A 177 -3.70 -3.93 4.11
C CYS A 177 -2.20 -3.83 4.36
N LEU A 178 -1.76 -3.11 5.39
CA LEU A 178 -0.35 -3.02 5.75
C LEU A 178 0.24 -4.41 6.02
N LEU A 179 -0.50 -5.28 6.70
CA LEU A 179 -0.11 -6.68 6.90
C LEU A 179 0.02 -7.42 5.55
N TRP A 180 -0.95 -7.27 4.64
CA TRP A 180 -0.88 -7.88 3.31
C TRP A 180 0.35 -7.40 2.52
N ILE A 181 0.67 -6.11 2.57
CA ILE A 181 1.88 -5.54 1.96
C ILE A 181 3.14 -6.16 2.58
N VAL A 182 3.21 -6.24 3.91
CA VAL A 182 4.35 -6.82 4.62
C VAL A 182 4.56 -8.27 4.18
N LEU A 183 3.49 -9.07 4.15
CA LEU A 183 3.53 -10.47 3.70
C LEU A 183 3.94 -10.59 2.23
N LYS A 184 3.39 -9.75 1.34
CA LYS A 184 3.75 -9.78 -0.09
C LYS A 184 5.18 -9.33 -0.35
N THR A 185 5.67 -8.37 0.43
CA THR A 185 7.07 -7.93 0.36
C THR A 185 7.99 -9.01 0.92
N GLU A 186 7.57 -9.74 1.97
CA GLU A 186 8.30 -10.89 2.51
C GLU A 186 8.50 -11.98 1.45
N GLU A 187 7.42 -12.40 0.77
CA GLU A 187 7.50 -13.39 -0.31
C GLU A 187 8.53 -13.00 -1.38
N LYS A 188 8.55 -11.71 -1.76
CA LYS A 188 9.47 -11.18 -2.77
C LYS A 188 10.90 -11.06 -2.26
N LEU A 189 11.07 -10.69 -0.99
CA LEU A 189 12.36 -10.64 -0.32
C LEU A 189 13.00 -12.03 -0.29
N LEU A 190 12.24 -13.06 0.08
CA LEU A 190 12.70 -14.44 0.10
C LEU A 190 13.03 -14.95 -1.31
N ALA A 191 12.22 -14.60 -2.32
CA ALA A 191 12.51 -14.92 -3.71
C ALA A 191 13.79 -14.22 -4.22
N ALA A 192 14.01 -12.96 -3.85
CA ALA A 192 15.22 -12.21 -4.18
C ALA A 192 16.46 -12.82 -3.51
N ALA A 193 16.36 -13.20 -2.23
CA ALA A 193 17.41 -13.91 -1.51
C ALA A 193 17.83 -15.19 -2.25
N ARG A 194 16.86 -16.05 -2.55
CA ARG A 194 17.07 -17.30 -3.31
C ARG A 194 17.76 -17.03 -4.65
N LYS A 195 17.24 -16.07 -5.43
CA LYS A 195 17.76 -15.72 -6.76
C LYS A 195 19.21 -15.21 -6.72
N GLU A 196 19.52 -14.36 -5.74
CA GLU A 196 20.86 -13.80 -5.58
C GLU A 196 21.86 -14.86 -5.10
N VAL A 197 21.44 -15.72 -4.17
CA VAL A 197 22.27 -16.85 -3.70
C VAL A 197 22.57 -17.83 -4.82
N GLY A 198 21.54 -18.26 -5.56
CA GLY A 198 21.72 -19.17 -6.70
C GLY A 198 22.62 -18.59 -7.79
N ARG A 199 22.58 -17.26 -8.00
CA ARG A 199 23.52 -16.58 -8.90
C ARG A 199 24.96 -16.63 -8.36
N ALA A 200 25.16 -16.28 -7.09
CA ALA A 200 26.48 -16.28 -6.47
C ALA A 200 27.12 -17.68 -6.46
N LEU A 201 26.32 -18.72 -6.20
CA LEU A 201 26.78 -20.12 -6.26
C LEU A 201 27.23 -20.49 -7.68
N LYS A 202 26.39 -20.26 -8.69
CA LYS A 202 26.79 -20.49 -10.10
C LYS A 202 28.08 -19.77 -10.46
N GLU A 203 28.14 -18.50 -10.09
CA GLU A 203 29.31 -17.67 -10.32
C GLU A 203 30.57 -18.14 -9.60
N ALA A 204 30.45 -18.76 -8.42
CA ALA A 204 31.58 -19.26 -7.66
C ALA A 204 32.15 -20.57 -8.22
N PHE A 205 31.28 -21.42 -8.75
CA PHE A 205 31.64 -22.73 -9.31
C PHE A 205 31.80 -22.72 -10.84
N ASP A 206 31.68 -21.55 -11.49
CA ASP A 206 31.95 -21.39 -12.91
C ASP A 206 33.42 -21.69 -13.24
N ILE A 207 33.64 -22.50 -14.29
CA ILE A 207 34.97 -22.95 -14.72
C ILE A 207 35.82 -21.73 -15.14
N GLY A 208 36.90 -21.50 -14.39
CA GLY A 208 37.88 -20.44 -14.68
C GLY A 208 37.91 -19.27 -13.68
N LYS A 209 37.06 -19.28 -12.64
CA LYS A 209 37.14 -18.29 -11.55
C LYS A 209 38.14 -18.69 -10.45
N PRO A 210 38.77 -17.71 -9.76
CA PRO A 210 39.74 -17.95 -8.70
C PRO A 210 39.11 -18.54 -7.43
N PRO A 211 39.88 -19.26 -6.59
CA PRO A 211 39.41 -19.95 -5.39
C PRO A 211 38.84 -19.06 -4.27
N CYS A 212 38.84 -17.73 -4.43
CA CYS A 212 38.27 -16.80 -3.45
C CYS A 212 36.73 -16.69 -3.53
N ALA A 213 36.08 -17.38 -4.47
CA ALA A 213 34.65 -17.26 -4.69
C ALA A 213 33.79 -17.93 -3.59
N ASP A 214 34.31 -18.97 -2.93
CA ASP A 214 33.61 -19.67 -1.85
C ASP A 214 33.42 -18.78 -0.61
N ALA A 215 34.45 -18.00 -0.26
CA ALA A 215 34.38 -17.03 0.84
C ALA A 215 33.37 -15.91 0.56
N ALA A 216 33.22 -15.51 -0.70
CA ALA A 216 32.24 -14.50 -1.10
C ALA A 216 30.79 -15.00 -0.95
N VAL A 217 30.53 -16.29 -1.22
CA VAL A 217 29.21 -16.89 -0.99
C VAL A 217 28.88 -16.91 0.50
N ILE A 218 29.81 -17.36 1.35
CA ILE A 218 29.63 -17.38 2.81
C ILE A 218 29.39 -15.97 3.37
N GLN A 219 30.18 -15.00 2.91
CA GLN A 219 30.03 -13.60 3.31
C GLN A 219 28.64 -13.06 2.94
N MET A 220 28.19 -13.28 1.69
CA MET A 220 26.87 -12.86 1.24
C MET A 220 25.73 -13.50 2.05
N LEU A 221 25.81 -14.81 2.35
CA LEU A 221 24.82 -15.49 3.18
C LEU A 221 24.73 -14.87 4.58
N THR A 222 25.89 -14.59 5.17
CA THR A 222 26.02 -13.96 6.48
C THR A 222 25.40 -12.56 6.46
N GLU A 223 25.79 -11.71 5.50
CA GLU A 223 25.29 -10.34 5.36
C GLU A 223 23.78 -10.28 5.20
N LYS A 224 23.19 -11.18 4.41
CA LYS A 224 21.73 -11.23 4.21
C LYS A 224 20.99 -11.61 5.48
N THR A 225 21.48 -12.62 6.17
CA THR A 225 20.89 -13.10 7.43
C THR A 225 20.99 -12.03 8.50
N GLU A 226 22.16 -11.41 8.66
CA GLU A 226 22.36 -10.30 9.60
C GLU A 226 21.48 -9.08 9.27
N ALA A 227 21.35 -8.74 7.98
CA ALA A 227 20.48 -7.63 7.56
C ALA A 227 19.01 -7.91 7.88
N ALA A 228 18.53 -9.14 7.66
CA ALA A 228 17.19 -9.56 8.03
C ALA A 228 16.98 -9.56 9.55
N TRP A 229 17.96 -10.04 10.31
CA TRP A 229 17.95 -10.07 11.78
C TRP A 229 17.79 -8.69 12.41
N ARG A 230 18.45 -7.67 11.85
CA ARG A 230 18.31 -6.27 12.31
C ARG A 230 16.86 -5.76 12.20
N VAL A 231 16.05 -6.33 11.30
CA VAL A 231 14.64 -5.97 11.13
C VAL A 231 13.73 -6.83 12.02
N SER A 232 13.90 -8.16 11.97
CA SER A 232 13.24 -9.09 12.90
C SER A 232 13.89 -10.48 12.88
N GLU A 233 13.87 -11.16 14.03
CA GLU A 233 14.35 -12.53 14.17
C GLU A 233 13.60 -13.51 13.25
N SER A 234 12.26 -13.44 13.20
CA SER A 234 11.46 -14.31 12.33
C SER A 234 11.79 -14.14 10.84
N LEU A 235 12.09 -12.93 10.37
CA LEU A 235 12.55 -12.73 9.00
C LEU A 235 13.93 -13.36 8.76
N SER A 236 14.85 -13.24 9.73
CA SER A 236 16.17 -13.84 9.67
C SER A 236 16.10 -15.34 9.47
N GLU A 237 15.30 -16.04 10.28
CA GLU A 237 15.12 -17.49 10.19
C GLU A 237 14.60 -17.92 8.80
N LYS A 238 13.62 -17.17 8.25
CA LYS A 238 13.08 -17.44 6.92
C LYS A 238 14.12 -17.20 5.83
N VAL A 239 14.88 -16.10 5.91
CA VAL A 239 15.95 -15.77 4.95
C VAL A 239 17.05 -16.82 4.99
N GLU A 240 17.50 -17.22 6.17
CA GLU A 240 18.48 -18.28 6.35
C GLU A 240 17.99 -19.60 5.74
N ALA A 241 16.76 -20.01 6.06
CA ALA A 241 16.18 -21.24 5.53
C ALA A 241 16.13 -21.27 4.00
N VAL A 242 15.66 -20.20 3.33
CA VAL A 242 15.58 -20.18 1.85
C VAL A 242 16.97 -20.11 1.20
N CYS A 243 17.95 -19.50 1.86
CA CYS A 243 19.31 -19.46 1.36
C CYS A 243 19.98 -20.84 1.46
N LEU A 244 19.83 -21.53 2.60
CA LEU A 244 20.35 -22.89 2.80
C LEU A 244 19.67 -23.90 1.86
N GLU A 245 18.36 -23.78 1.65
CA GLU A 245 17.63 -24.61 0.68
C GLU A 245 18.19 -24.46 -0.74
N GLU A 246 18.50 -23.23 -1.16
CA GLU A 246 19.11 -22.99 -2.47
C GLU A 246 20.54 -23.55 -2.55
N CYS A 247 21.33 -23.45 -1.49
CA CYS A 247 22.65 -24.09 -1.41
C CYS A 247 22.55 -25.62 -1.54
N LEU A 248 21.62 -26.26 -0.84
CA LEU A 248 21.38 -27.70 -0.93
C LEU A 248 20.98 -28.09 -2.36
N ARG A 249 20.03 -27.36 -2.94
CA ARG A 249 19.57 -27.60 -4.31
C ARG A 249 20.68 -27.46 -5.36
N PHE A 250 21.66 -26.60 -5.11
CA PHE A 250 22.80 -26.43 -6.00
C PHE A 250 23.79 -27.61 -5.94
N LEU A 251 23.86 -28.30 -4.79
CA LEU A 251 24.74 -29.46 -4.58
C LEU A 251 24.16 -30.77 -5.08
N GLU A 252 22.83 -30.84 -5.24
CA GLU A 252 22.08 -31.97 -5.82
C GLU A 252 22.17 -32.01 -7.36
#